data_AF-A0A1E1KIZ9-F1
#
_entry.id   AF-A0A1E1KIZ9-F1
#
_cell.length_a   1.000
_cell.length_b   1.000
_cell.length_c   1.000
_cell.angle_alpha   90.00
_cell.angle_beta   90.00
_cell.angle_gamma   90.00
#
_symmetry.space_group_name_H-M   'P 1'
#
loop_
_entity.id
_entity.type
_entity.pdbx_description
1 polymer ?
#
loop_
_entity_poly.entity_id
_entity_poly.type
_entity_poly.pdbx_seq_one_letter_code
_entity_poly.pdbx_strand_id
1 'polypeptide(L)'
;MRTLKACIQFFPDQKSFTTPVGGGLAFISHHGLKRTMNRIMVIRHARTILEFDLAIAEDLFANNGLETLVCFCPHADPSALKVLASRGYVAENFMNCYARVLADDDLEMERVEGAEISRVPPERSSEFPVWCVAGCNAGGGLICFLNTLGRLVALHKDTIPTMRL
;
A
#
# COMPACT_ATOMS: atom_id res chain seq x y z
N MET A 1 -3.26 11.53 4.31
CA MET A 1 -3.65 10.90 3.02
C MET A 1 -2.89 11.50 1.84
N ARG A 2 -1.61 11.16 1.66
CA ARG A 2 -0.80 11.59 0.50
C ARG A 2 -1.10 10.71 -0.73
N THR A 3 -1.23 9.41 -0.51
CA THR A 3 -1.60 8.43 -1.54
C THR A 3 -2.96 8.68 -2.19
N LEU A 4 -3.97 9.10 -1.41
CA LEU A 4 -5.26 9.47 -2.01
C LEU A 4 -5.11 10.65 -2.98
N LYS A 5 -4.38 11.70 -2.58
CA LYS A 5 -4.17 12.89 -3.42
C LYS A 5 -3.47 12.52 -4.73
N ALA A 6 -2.47 11.64 -4.66
CA ALA A 6 -1.80 11.12 -5.85
C ALA A 6 -2.77 10.33 -6.75
N CYS A 7 -3.62 9.46 -6.18
CA CYS A 7 -4.64 8.74 -6.97
C CYS A 7 -5.62 9.70 -7.66
N ILE A 8 -6.12 10.73 -6.96
CA ILE A 8 -7.01 11.76 -7.55
C ILE A 8 -6.28 12.51 -8.67
N GLN A 9 -5.01 12.84 -8.50
CA GLN A 9 -4.22 13.54 -9.52
C GLN A 9 -3.90 12.66 -10.73
N PHE A 10 -3.61 11.38 -10.53
CA PHE A 10 -3.17 10.47 -11.60
C PHE A 10 -4.33 9.84 -12.37
N PHE A 11 -5.49 9.72 -11.72
CA PHE A 11 -6.69 9.10 -12.26
C PHE A 11 -7.90 10.01 -12.02
N PRO A 12 -7.93 11.23 -12.59
CA PRO A 12 -8.95 12.24 -12.28
C PRO A 12 -10.37 11.79 -12.69
N ASP A 13 -10.48 10.93 -13.70
CA ASP A 13 -11.75 10.41 -14.20
C ASP A 13 -12.34 9.30 -13.33
N GLN A 14 -11.61 8.83 -12.31
CA GLN A 14 -12.08 7.80 -11.39
C GLN A 14 -12.22 8.34 -9.97
N LYS A 15 -13.34 7.99 -9.35
CA LYS A 15 -13.67 8.42 -8.00
C LYS A 15 -12.76 7.72 -6.99
N SER A 16 -11.72 8.42 -6.54
CA SER A 16 -10.86 7.97 -5.45
C SER A 16 -11.27 8.68 -4.15
N PHE A 17 -11.48 7.94 -3.07
CA PHE A 17 -11.80 8.50 -1.76
C PHE A 17 -11.45 7.53 -0.63
N THR A 18 -11.53 8.02 0.59
CA THR A 18 -11.46 7.18 1.79
C THR A 18 -12.68 7.38 2.64
N THR A 19 -13.13 6.34 3.32
CA THR A 19 -14.24 6.42 4.28
C THR A 19 -13.94 5.58 5.52
N PRO A 20 -14.28 6.05 6.73
CA PRO A 20 -14.15 5.25 7.95
C PRO A 20 -15.05 4.01 7.90
N VAL A 21 -14.55 2.85 8.29
CA VAL A 21 -15.33 1.60 8.39
C VAL A 21 -14.79 0.74 9.54
N GLY A 22 -15.62 0.42 10.54
CA GLY A 22 -15.24 -0.50 11.62
C GLY A 22 -13.96 -0.11 12.37
N GLY A 23 -13.73 1.19 12.53
CA GLY A 23 -12.47 1.73 13.05
C GLY A 23 -11.31 1.75 12.05
N GLY A 24 -11.38 1.00 10.97
CA GLY A 24 -10.45 1.14 9.85
C GLY A 24 -10.74 2.34 8.96
N LEU A 25 -9.90 2.47 7.93
CA LEU A 25 -10.10 3.34 6.79
C LEU A 25 -10.21 2.48 5.54
N ALA A 26 -11.37 2.52 4.88
CA ALA A 26 -11.53 1.98 3.54
C ALA A 26 -10.91 2.94 2.53
N PHE A 27 -10.10 2.42 1.61
CA PHE A 27 -9.52 3.16 0.51
C PHE A 27 -10.12 2.66 -0.80
N ILE A 28 -10.79 3.55 -1.53
CA ILE A 28 -11.37 3.30 -2.85
C ILE A 28 -10.61 4.17 -3.85
N SER A 29 -10.16 3.57 -4.94
CA SER A 29 -9.28 4.19 -5.93
C SER A 29 -9.38 3.48 -7.28
N HIS A 30 -8.43 3.77 -8.17
CA HIS A 30 -8.45 3.22 -9.52
C HIS A 30 -8.48 1.68 -9.55
N HIS A 31 -9.39 1.09 -10.33
CA HIS A 31 -9.58 -0.37 -10.39
C HIS A 31 -8.32 -1.14 -10.80
N GLY A 32 -7.52 -0.56 -11.70
CA GLY A 32 -6.24 -1.12 -12.13
C GLY A 32 -5.19 -1.24 -11.02
N LEU A 33 -5.38 -0.56 -9.88
CA LEU A 33 -4.52 -0.72 -8.69
C LEU A 33 -4.94 -1.89 -7.80
N LYS A 34 -6.08 -2.53 -8.13
CA LYS A 34 -6.61 -3.77 -7.54
C LYS A 34 -6.61 -3.72 -6.01
N ARG A 35 -6.53 -4.90 -5.38
CA ARG A 35 -6.49 -5.11 -3.93
C ARG A 35 -5.28 -4.43 -3.24
N THR A 36 -4.23 -4.11 -3.99
CA THR A 36 -3.02 -3.47 -3.45
C THR A 36 -3.23 -2.02 -3.03
N MET A 37 -4.28 -1.36 -3.53
CA MET A 37 -4.67 -0.03 -3.08
C MET A 37 -6.11 -0.01 -2.58
N ASN A 38 -6.99 -0.81 -3.19
CA ASN A 38 -8.39 -0.91 -2.79
C ASN A 38 -8.53 -1.92 -1.66
N ARG A 39 -8.49 -1.43 -0.41
CA ARG A 39 -8.59 -2.25 0.79
C ARG A 39 -9.00 -1.43 2.00
N ILE A 40 -9.42 -2.14 3.04
CA ILE A 40 -9.65 -1.58 4.37
C ILE A 40 -8.36 -1.77 5.16
N MET A 41 -7.82 -0.68 5.70
CA MET A 41 -6.70 -0.75 6.65
C MET A 41 -7.22 -0.50 8.05
N VAL A 42 -7.06 -1.50 8.91
CA VAL A 42 -7.54 -1.46 10.30
C VAL A 42 -6.40 -1.02 11.20
N ILE A 43 -6.62 0.05 11.96
CA ILE A 43 -5.63 0.62 12.89
C ILE A 43 -6.13 0.41 14.32
N ARG A 44 -5.26 -0.13 15.18
CA ARG A 44 -5.52 -0.56 16.58
C ARG A 44 -6.38 0.39 17.43
N HIS A 45 -6.32 1.69 17.19
CA HIS A 45 -6.95 2.69 18.05
C HIS A 45 -8.45 2.89 17.84
N ALA A 46 -9.05 2.21 16.88
CA ALA A 46 -10.30 2.70 16.33
C ALA A 46 -11.55 1.88 16.68
N ARG A 47 -11.39 0.81 17.48
CA ARG A 47 -12.39 -0.19 17.95
C ARG A 47 -12.37 -1.52 17.21
N THR A 48 -12.90 -2.56 17.85
CA THR A 48 -13.10 -3.89 17.27
C THR A 48 -14.07 -3.85 16.11
N ILE A 49 -13.74 -4.57 15.04
CA ILE A 49 -14.60 -4.72 13.86
C ILE A 49 -15.80 -5.58 14.23
N LEU A 50 -17.00 -5.07 13.95
CA LEU A 50 -18.26 -5.81 14.13
C LEU A 50 -18.77 -6.33 12.78
N GLU A 51 -19.67 -7.31 12.81
CA GLU A 51 -20.25 -7.87 11.58
C GLU A 51 -21.00 -6.81 10.73
N PHE A 52 -21.65 -5.86 11.39
CA PHE A 52 -22.32 -4.74 10.71
C PHE A 52 -21.32 -3.81 9.99
N ASP A 53 -20.13 -3.62 10.55
CA ASP A 53 -19.09 -2.81 9.90
C ASP A 53 -18.61 -3.48 8.61
N LEU A 54 -18.45 -4.80 8.63
CA LEU A 54 -18.08 -5.57 7.45
C LEU A 54 -19.16 -5.56 6.39
N ALA A 55 -20.44 -5.62 6.77
CA ALA A 55 -21.54 -5.50 5.81
C ALA A 55 -21.52 -4.14 5.08
N ILE A 56 -21.31 -3.03 5.81
CA ILE A 56 -21.14 -1.70 5.19
C ILE A 56 -19.93 -1.68 4.25
N ALA A 57 -18.83 -2.29 4.65
CA ALA A 57 -17.63 -2.37 3.84
C ALA A 57 -17.87 -3.17 2.55
N GLU A 58 -18.53 -4.32 2.67
CA GLU A 58 -18.87 -5.19 1.55
C GLU A 58 -19.74 -4.47 0.53
N ASP A 59 -20.80 -3.79 0.98
CA ASP A 59 -21.66 -2.98 0.12
C ASP A 59 -20.88 -1.84 -0.54
N LEU A 60 -20.01 -1.17 0.21
CA LEU A 60 -19.18 -0.09 -0.33
C LEU A 60 -18.29 -0.59 -1.47
N PHE A 61 -17.57 -1.69 -1.27
CA PHE A 61 -16.66 -2.25 -2.28
C PHE A 61 -17.43 -2.79 -3.47
N ALA A 62 -18.53 -3.52 -3.25
CA ALA A 62 -19.39 -4.06 -4.29
C ALA A 62 -20.00 -2.95 -5.17
N ASN A 63 -20.50 -1.86 -4.57
CA ASN A 63 -21.04 -0.70 -5.30
C ASN A 63 -19.98 0.04 -6.12
N ASN A 64 -18.69 -0.17 -5.82
CA ASN A 64 -17.58 0.35 -6.61
C ASN A 64 -16.94 -0.73 -7.49
N GLY A 65 -17.58 -1.88 -7.71
CA GLY A 65 -17.07 -2.96 -8.58
C GLY A 65 -15.72 -3.53 -8.13
N LEU A 66 -15.50 -3.59 -6.82
CA LEU A 66 -14.26 -4.06 -6.19
C LEU A 66 -14.58 -5.20 -5.23
N GLU A 67 -13.61 -6.10 -5.05
CA GLU A 67 -13.67 -7.11 -4.00
C GLU A 67 -13.20 -6.52 -2.68
N THR A 68 -13.92 -6.84 -1.59
CA THR A 68 -13.55 -6.40 -0.26
C THR A 68 -12.28 -7.11 0.21
N LEU A 69 -11.28 -6.34 0.61
CA LEU A 69 -10.08 -6.86 1.26
C LEU A 69 -9.81 -6.09 2.56
N VAL A 70 -9.51 -6.83 3.62
CA VAL A 70 -9.17 -6.28 4.94
C VAL A 70 -7.70 -6.57 5.23
N CYS A 71 -6.90 -5.52 5.40
CA CYS A 71 -5.58 -5.60 6.00
C CYS A 71 -5.68 -5.20 7.47
N PHE A 72 -5.36 -6.13 8.37
CA PHE A 72 -5.33 -5.89 9.80
C PHE A 72 -4.11 -6.56 10.41
N CYS A 73 -3.62 -6.00 11.52
CA CYS A 73 -2.59 -6.65 12.33
C CYS A 73 -3.27 -7.55 13.35
N PRO A 74 -3.03 -8.88 13.36
CA PRO A 74 -3.69 -9.78 14.30
C PRO A 74 -3.29 -9.52 15.75
N HIS A 75 -2.14 -8.89 16.00
CA HIS A 75 -1.74 -8.46 17.34
C HIS A 75 -2.42 -7.16 17.80
N ALA A 76 -3.03 -6.40 16.88
CA ALA A 76 -3.76 -5.19 17.24
C ALA A 76 -5.13 -5.50 17.84
N ASP A 77 -5.83 -6.49 17.27
CA ASP A 77 -7.10 -7.01 17.77
C ASP A 77 -7.26 -8.50 17.36
N PRO A 78 -6.90 -9.44 18.25
CA PRO A 78 -7.06 -10.87 17.96
C PRO A 78 -8.52 -11.30 17.76
N SER A 79 -9.49 -10.56 18.31
CA SER A 79 -10.90 -10.92 18.22
C SER A 79 -11.50 -10.67 16.84
N ALA A 80 -10.93 -9.73 16.08
CA ALA A 80 -11.34 -9.41 14.71
C ALA A 80 -11.23 -10.62 13.76
N LEU A 81 -10.27 -11.53 14.00
CA LEU A 81 -10.14 -12.78 13.23
C LEU A 81 -11.40 -13.63 13.25
N LYS A 82 -12.06 -13.72 14.41
CA LYS A 82 -13.28 -14.52 14.56
C LYS A 82 -14.45 -13.91 13.77
N VAL A 83 -14.56 -12.59 13.79
CA VAL A 83 -15.60 -11.84 13.06
C VAL A 83 -15.38 -11.90 11.55
N LEU A 84 -14.12 -11.78 11.10
CA LEU A 84 -13.77 -11.97 9.70
C LEU A 84 -14.09 -13.41 9.23
N ALA A 85 -13.71 -14.41 10.03
CA ALA A 85 -13.99 -15.81 9.70
C ALA A 85 -15.50 -16.13 9.68
N SER A 86 -16.31 -15.53 10.56
CA SER A 86 -17.78 -15.76 10.57
C SER A 86 -18.46 -15.24 9.30
N ARG A 87 -17.83 -14.27 8.59
CA ARG A 87 -18.29 -13.76 7.29
C ARG A 87 -17.59 -14.43 6.09
N GLY A 88 -16.82 -15.49 6.31
CA GLY A 88 -16.18 -16.26 5.25
C GLY A 88 -14.88 -15.66 4.71
N TYR A 89 -14.30 -14.64 5.36
CA TYR A 89 -12.97 -14.17 5.01
C TYR A 89 -11.93 -15.25 5.34
N VAL A 90 -11.00 -15.44 4.42
CA VAL A 90 -9.82 -16.30 4.59
C VAL A 90 -8.55 -15.46 4.55
N ALA A 91 -7.54 -15.86 5.31
CA ALA A 91 -6.24 -15.23 5.24
C ALA A 91 -5.60 -15.53 3.87
N GLU A 92 -5.48 -14.50 3.03
CA GLU A 92 -4.87 -14.64 1.71
C GLU A 92 -3.34 -14.62 1.81
N ASN A 93 -2.79 -13.69 2.60
CA ASN A 93 -1.35 -13.49 2.75
C ASN A 93 -1.02 -12.95 4.14
N PHE A 94 0.21 -13.23 4.61
CA PHE A 94 0.78 -12.62 5.80
C PHE A 94 1.86 -11.61 5.40
N MET A 95 1.74 -10.38 5.90
CA MET A 95 2.75 -9.34 5.71
C MET A 95 3.51 -9.16 7.02
N ASN A 96 4.80 -9.48 7.01
CA ASN A 96 5.66 -9.28 8.17
C ASN A 96 6.11 -7.82 8.23
N CYS A 97 5.79 -7.15 9.33
CA CYS A 97 6.31 -5.82 9.64
C CYS A 97 7.53 -5.97 10.54
N TYR A 98 8.71 -5.71 10.01
CA TYR A 98 9.94 -5.67 10.80
C TYR A 98 10.22 -4.23 11.21
N ALA A 99 10.47 -4.03 12.51
CA ALA A 99 10.92 -2.76 13.05
C ALA A 99 12.18 -3.03 13.86
N ARG A 100 13.23 -2.25 13.60
CA ARG A 100 14.50 -2.29 14.33
C ARG A 100 15.00 -0.86 14.52
N VAL A 101 15.58 -0.59 15.68
CA VAL A 101 16.32 0.66 15.92
C VAL A 101 17.66 0.55 15.21
N LEU A 102 17.98 1.53 14.37
CA LEU A 102 19.28 1.62 13.71
C LEU A 102 20.32 2.14 14.71
N ALA A 103 21.44 1.45 14.84
CA ALA A 103 22.62 1.88 15.57
C ALA A 103 23.67 2.46 14.60
N ASP A 104 24.67 3.15 15.12
CA ASP A 104 25.74 3.73 14.28
C ASP A 104 26.47 2.64 13.46
N ASP A 105 26.68 1.46 14.04
CA ASP A 105 27.30 0.31 13.35
C ASP A 105 26.45 -0.22 12.18
N ASP A 106 25.15 0.07 12.12
CA ASP A 106 24.30 -0.30 10.97
C ASP A 106 24.52 0.62 9.75
N LEU A 107 25.30 1.70 9.91
CA LEU A 107 25.64 2.64 8.82
C LEU A 107 26.85 2.18 8.01
N GLU A 108 27.57 1.16 8.46
CA GLU A 108 28.70 0.58 7.75
C GLU A 108 28.20 -0.14 6.49
N MET A 109 28.40 0.48 5.32
CA MET A 109 28.04 -0.11 4.05
C MET A 109 29.06 -1.17 3.65
N GLU A 110 28.61 -2.42 3.52
CA GLU A 110 29.39 -3.44 2.82
C GLU A 110 29.53 -3.05 1.34
N ARG A 111 30.77 -2.80 0.90
CA ARG A 111 31.04 -2.52 -0.51
C ARG A 111 30.96 -3.82 -1.30
N VAL A 112 30.03 -3.85 -2.26
CA VAL A 112 29.94 -4.93 -3.25
C VAL A 112 30.68 -4.48 -4.50
N GLU A 113 31.73 -5.22 -4.90
CA GLU A 113 32.49 -4.92 -6.10
C GLU A 113 31.58 -4.89 -7.34
N GLY A 114 31.69 -3.83 -8.15
CA GLY A 114 30.88 -3.64 -9.36
C GLY A 114 29.44 -3.17 -9.13
N ALA A 115 29.06 -2.75 -7.91
CA ALA A 115 27.75 -2.15 -7.65
C ALA A 115 27.90 -0.82 -6.89
N GLU A 116 27.19 0.20 -7.34
CA GLU A 116 27.11 1.50 -6.66
C GLU A 116 25.67 1.79 -6.24
N ILE A 117 25.47 2.15 -4.97
CA ILE A 117 24.18 2.62 -4.47
C ILE A 117 24.28 4.12 -4.26
N SER A 118 23.51 4.88 -5.03
CA SER A 118 23.47 6.34 -4.93
C SER A 118 22.04 6.84 -4.75
N ARG A 119 21.93 8.05 -4.21
CA ARG A 119 20.66 8.76 -4.15
C ARG A 119 20.28 9.18 -5.56
N VAL A 120 19.02 8.98 -5.93
CA VAL A 120 18.50 9.47 -7.21
C VAL A 120 18.52 10.99 -7.20
N PRO A 121 19.21 11.64 -8.15
CA PRO A 121 19.26 13.09 -8.18
C PRO A 121 17.91 13.68 -8.63
N PRO A 122 17.51 14.88 -8.16
CA PRO A 122 16.19 15.45 -8.42
C PRO A 122 15.81 15.54 -9.91
N GLU A 123 16.77 15.84 -10.77
CA GLU A 123 16.60 15.96 -12.23
C GLU A 123 16.25 14.64 -12.91
N ARG A 124 16.56 13.49 -12.27
CA ARG A 124 16.22 12.15 -12.76
C ARG A 124 15.06 11.50 -12.00
N SER A 125 14.44 12.22 -11.07
CA SER A 125 13.31 11.70 -10.28
C SER A 125 12.13 11.23 -11.15
N SER A 126 11.93 11.84 -12.33
CA SER A 126 10.91 11.45 -13.30
C SER A 126 11.16 10.10 -13.97
N GLU A 127 12.41 9.59 -13.97
CA GLU A 127 12.77 8.26 -14.49
C GLU A 127 12.45 7.15 -13.47
N PHE A 128 12.32 7.48 -12.19
CA PHE A 128 12.09 6.51 -11.10
C PHE A 128 10.91 5.55 -11.32
N PRO A 129 9.73 5.98 -11.82
CA PRO A 129 8.64 5.06 -12.14
C PRO A 129 9.01 4.01 -13.18
N VAL A 130 9.86 4.36 -14.15
CA VAL A 130 10.33 3.42 -15.19
C VAL A 130 11.22 2.37 -14.56
N TRP A 131 12.15 2.76 -13.69
CA TRP A 131 13.00 1.81 -12.96
C TRP A 131 12.20 0.90 -12.04
N CYS A 132 11.17 1.42 -11.35
CA CYS A 132 10.27 0.59 -10.53
C CYS A 132 9.59 -0.51 -11.34
N VAL A 133 9.17 -0.20 -12.57
CA VAL A 133 8.57 -1.17 -13.49
C VAL A 133 9.61 -2.14 -14.01
N ALA A 134 10.78 -1.65 -14.45
CA ALA A 134 11.86 -2.46 -15.02
C ALA A 134 12.47 -3.44 -14.01
N GLY A 135 12.59 -3.04 -12.74
CA GLY A 135 13.11 -3.89 -11.66
C GLY A 135 12.17 -5.03 -11.27
N CYS A 136 10.95 -5.08 -11.81
CA CYS A 136 9.97 -6.11 -11.47
C CYS A 136 9.65 -7.00 -12.68
N ASN A 137 10.16 -8.24 -12.67
CA ASN A 137 9.80 -9.29 -13.62
C ASN A 137 8.48 -9.98 -13.24
N ALA A 138 7.38 -9.22 -13.13
CA ALA A 138 6.07 -9.79 -12.76
C ALA A 138 4.99 -9.36 -13.77
N GLY A 139 4.37 -10.35 -14.42
CA GLY A 139 3.43 -10.17 -15.53
C GLY A 139 2.39 -9.07 -15.31
N GLY A 140 2.38 -8.09 -16.22
CA GLY A 140 1.31 -7.15 -16.58
C GLY A 140 0.61 -6.35 -15.48
N GLY A 141 -0.09 -7.03 -14.56
CA GLY A 141 -0.99 -6.42 -13.57
C GLY A 141 -0.29 -5.55 -12.52
N LEU A 142 1.02 -5.74 -12.33
CA LEU A 142 1.81 -4.95 -11.38
C LEU A 142 2.31 -3.63 -11.97
N ILE A 143 2.27 -3.44 -13.30
CA ILE A 143 2.86 -2.27 -13.97
C ILE A 143 2.14 -0.97 -13.58
N CYS A 144 0.80 -0.95 -13.62
CA CYS A 144 0.02 0.25 -13.26
C CYS A 144 0.28 0.63 -11.79
N PHE A 145 0.35 -0.36 -10.91
CA PHE A 145 0.64 -0.16 -9.49
C PHE A 145 2.06 0.35 -9.25
N LEU A 146 3.09 -0.30 -9.82
CA LEU A 146 4.49 0.09 -9.65
C LEU A 146 4.78 1.47 -10.25
N ASN A 147 4.20 1.77 -11.42
CA ASN A 147 4.30 3.10 -12.01
C ASN A 147 3.66 4.16 -11.09
N THR A 148 2.46 3.87 -10.56
CA THR A 148 1.77 4.77 -9.62
C THR A 148 2.57 5.00 -8.35
N LEU A 149 3.16 3.95 -7.76
CA LEU A 149 4.04 4.06 -6.60
C LEU A 149 5.29 4.86 -6.92
N GLY A 150 5.97 4.58 -8.02
CA GLY A 150 7.15 5.31 -8.43
C GLY A 150 6.86 6.79 -8.64
N ARG A 151 5.73 7.13 -9.26
CA ARG A 151 5.29 8.54 -9.43
C ARG A 151 5.00 9.19 -8.09
N LEU A 152 4.38 8.47 -7.16
CA LEU A 152 4.12 8.96 -5.81
C LEU A 152 5.43 9.26 -5.06
N VAL A 153 6.41 8.36 -5.14
CA VAL A 153 7.75 8.55 -4.53
C VAL A 153 8.46 9.74 -5.15
N ALA A 154 8.46 9.86 -6.48
CA ALA A 154 9.09 10.98 -7.19
C ALA A 154 8.47 12.34 -6.85
N LEU A 155 7.17 12.39 -6.52
CA LEU A 155 6.50 13.63 -6.09
C LEU A 155 6.83 14.04 -4.64
N HIS A 156 7.45 13.16 -3.84
CA HIS A 156 7.68 13.42 -2.43
C HIS A 156 9.12 13.87 -2.16
N LYS A 157 9.28 15.16 -1.84
CA LYS A 157 10.58 15.76 -1.47
C LYS A 157 11.22 15.15 -0.22
N ASP A 158 10.41 14.54 0.66
CA ASP A 158 10.88 13.89 1.90
C ASP A 158 11.35 12.44 1.68
N THR A 159 11.18 11.90 0.48
CA THR A 159 11.58 10.53 0.13
C THR A 159 12.66 10.60 -0.92
N ILE A 160 13.87 10.17 -0.57
CA ILE A 160 14.98 10.12 -1.52
C ILE A 160 15.10 8.68 -2.01
N PRO A 161 14.63 8.36 -3.22
CA PRO A 161 14.81 7.02 -3.76
C PRO A 161 16.30 6.73 -3.94
N THR A 162 16.69 5.48 -3.72
CA THR A 162 18.02 4.98 -4.03
C THR A 162 17.96 4.11 -5.28
N MET A 163 19.05 4.11 -6.05
CA MET A 163 19.21 3.22 -7.19
C MET A 163 20.51 2.45 -7.06
N ARG A 164 20.50 1.21 -7.53
CA ARG A 164 21.70 0.42 -7.76
C ARG A 164 22.08 0.60 -9.23
N LEU A 165 23.25 1.18 -9.47
CA LEU A 165 23.89 1.30 -10.79
C LEU A 165 24.73 0.05 -11.08
#